data_AF-A0A3B0XQ20-F1
#
_entry.id   AF-A0A3B0XQ20-F1
#
_cell.length_a   1.000
_cell.length_b   1.000
_cell.length_c   1.000
_cell.angle_alpha   90.00
_cell.angle_beta   90.00
_cell.angle_gamma   90.00
#
_symmetry.space_group_name_H-M   'P 1'
#
loop_
_entity.id
_entity.type
_entity.pdbx_description
1 polymer ?
#
loop_
_entity_poly.entity_id
_entity_poly.type
_entity_poly.pdbx_seq_one_letter_code
_entity_poly.pdbx_strand_id
1 'polypeptide(L)' 'GLSNNEIEQARKSGFKGVQLGPRILRTETAALAAITALQVLWGDLGA' A
#
# COMPACT_ATOMS: atom_id res chain seq x y z
N GLY A 1 -9.41 9.76 -4.73
CA GLY A 1 -7.93 9.74 -4.79
C GLY A 1 -7.40 10.88 -3.95
N LEU A 2 -6.09 10.99 -3.80
CA LEU A 2 -5.45 12.08 -3.08
C LEU A 2 -5.16 13.26 -4.02
N SER A 3 -5.16 14.48 -3.49
CA SER A 3 -4.69 15.68 -4.16
C SER A 3 -3.16 15.72 -4.25
N ASN A 4 -2.63 16.54 -5.16
CA ASN A 4 -1.17 16.72 -5.29
C ASN A 4 -0.52 17.21 -3.99
N ASN A 5 -1.22 18.05 -3.22
CA ASN A 5 -0.72 18.55 -1.94
C ASN A 5 -0.59 17.43 -0.90
N GLU A 6 -1.60 16.54 -0.80
CA GLU A 6 -1.57 15.39 0.11
C GLU A 6 -0.47 14.39 -0.27
N ILE A 7 -0.25 14.16 -1.58
CA ILE A 7 0.83 13.30 -2.07
C ILE A 7 2.20 13.87 -1.68
N GLU A 8 2.41 15.18 -1.87
CA GLU A 8 3.68 15.83 -1.49
C GLU A 8 3.90 15.86 0.02
N GLN A 9 2.84 16.04 0.81
CA GLN A 9 2.93 15.95 2.27
C GLN A 9 3.33 14.54 2.73
N ALA A 10 2.76 13.49 2.14
CA ALA A 10 3.12 12.11 2.45
C ALA A 10 4.60 11.84 2.11
N ARG A 11 5.07 12.28 0.94
CA ARG A 11 6.47 12.16 0.54
C ARG A 11 7.42 12.89 1.49
N LYS A 12 7.11 14.14 1.85
CA LYS A 12 7.89 14.93 2.82
C LYS A 12 7.92 14.30 4.22
N SER A 13 6.87 13.56 4.58
CA SER A 13 6.78 12.81 5.83
C SER A 13 7.49 11.45 5.79
N GLY A 14 8.14 11.10 4.66
CA GLY A 14 8.92 9.87 4.50
C GLY A 14 8.13 8.66 4.03
N PHE A 15 6.86 8.81 3.64
CA PHE A 15 6.09 7.70 3.06
C PHE A 15 6.67 7.30 1.71
N LYS A 16 6.78 5.99 1.48
CA LYS A 16 7.20 5.40 0.21
C LYS A 16 5.99 4.86 -0.54
N GLY A 17 5.79 5.31 -1.77
CA GLY A 17 4.76 4.75 -2.65
C GLY A 17 5.13 3.33 -3.07
N VAL A 18 4.14 2.43 -3.08
CA VAL A 18 4.29 1.04 -3.51
C VAL A 18 3.18 0.67 -4.49
N GLN A 19 3.44 -0.32 -5.35
CA GLN A 19 2.47 -0.81 -6.32
C GLN A 19 2.12 -2.28 -6.03
N LEU A 20 0.82 -2.59 -5.96
CA LEU A 20 0.29 -3.94 -5.71
C LEU A 20 -0.04 -4.65 -7.03
N GLY A 21 0.99 -4.89 -7.85
CA GLY A 21 0.87 -5.51 -9.16
C GLY A 21 0.27 -4.58 -10.24
N PRO A 22 -0.05 -5.12 -11.43
CA PRO A 22 -0.41 -4.30 -12.60
C PRO A 22 -1.88 -3.86 -12.64
N ARG A 23 -2.75 -4.41 -11.78
CA ARG A 23 -4.19 -4.12 -11.80
C ARG A 23 -4.54 -3.03 -10.79
N ILE A 24 -5.45 -2.14 -11.17
CA ILE A 24 -6.05 -1.17 -10.24
C ILE A 24 -7.02 -1.93 -9.33
N LEU A 25 -6.72 -1.94 -8.04
CA LEU A 25 -7.57 -2.56 -7.01
C LEU A 25 -8.58 -1.53 -6.49
N ARG A 26 -9.78 -2.01 -6.12
CA ARG A 26 -10.73 -1.20 -5.33
C ARG A 26 -10.18 -0.99 -3.93
N THR A 27 -10.64 0.05 -3.24
CA THR A 27 -10.13 0.48 -1.93
C THR A 27 -10.05 -0.66 -0.91
N GLU A 28 -11.11 -1.45 -0.79
CA GLU A 28 -11.21 -2.56 0.16
C GLU A 28 -10.24 -3.70 -0.19
N THR A 29 -10.15 -4.05 -1.47
CA THR A 29 -9.23 -5.08 -1.97
C THR A 29 -7.77 -4.65 -1.82
N ALA A 30 -7.48 -3.37 -2.07
CA ALA A 30 -6.13 -2.82 -1.94
C ALA A 30 -5.62 -2.93 -0.50
N ALA A 31 -6.46 -2.56 0.48
CA ALA A 31 -6.10 -2.63 1.90
C ALA A 31 -5.85 -4.08 2.34
N LEU A 32 -6.77 -4.99 2.02
CA LEU A 32 -6.62 -6.40 2.40
C LEU A 32 -5.39 -7.03 1.74
N ALA A 33 -5.19 -6.82 0.44
CA ALA A 33 -4.03 -7.34 -0.28
C ALA A 33 -2.71 -6.79 0.25
N ALA A 34 -2.64 -5.51 0.63
CA ALA A 34 -1.46 -4.91 1.23
C ALA A 34 -1.10 -5.60 2.57
N ILE A 35 -2.08 -5.76 3.47
CA ILE A 35 -1.86 -6.38 4.78
C ILE A 35 -1.45 -7.85 4.61
N THR A 36 -2.15 -8.60 3.76
CA THR A 36 -1.79 -10.00 3.49
C THR A 36 -0.38 -10.10 2.92
N ALA A 37 0.01 -9.25 1.96
CA ALA A 37 1.36 -9.26 1.40
C ALA A 37 2.43 -8.95 2.47
N LEU A 38 2.19 -7.97 3.34
CA LEU A 38 3.09 -7.66 4.45
C LEU A 38 3.25 -8.86 5.40
N GLN A 39 2.14 -9.51 5.76
CA GLN A 39 2.14 -10.68 6.67
C GLN A 39 2.77 -11.93 6.05
N VAL A 40 2.60 -12.15 4.74
CA VAL A 40 3.24 -13.27 4.04
C VAL A 40 4.75 -13.07 3.93
N LEU A 41 5.21 -11.83 3.71
CA LEU A 41 6.63 -11.54 3.49
C LEU A 41 7.42 -11.36 4.79
N TRP A 42 6.78 -10.82 5.84
CA TRP A 42 7.47 -10.42 7.08
C TRP A 42 6.72 -10.79 8.36
N GLY A 43 5.52 -11.35 8.25
CA GLY A 43 4.71 -11.77 9.38
C GLY A 43 4.67 -13.29 9.52
N ASP A 44 3.56 -13.79 10.03
CA ASP A 44 3.37 -15.19 10.39
C ASP A 44 2.49 -15.99 9.40
N LEU A 45 1.88 -15.34 8.41
CA LEU A 45 1.05 -16.02 7.40
C LEU A 45 1.85 -16.83 6.38
N GLY A 46 3.15 -16.55 6.21
CA GLY A 46 4.04 -17.25 5.28
C GLY A 46 4.84 -18.40 5.91
N ALA A 47 4.67 -18.65 7.21
CA ALA A 47 5.36 -19.68 7.98
C ALA A 47 4.71 -21.07 7.81
#